data_AF-A0A9J6GFI8-F1
#
_entry.id   AF-A0A9J6GFI8-F1
#
_cell.length_a   1.000
_cell.length_b   1.000
_cell.length_c   1.000
_cell.angle_alpha   90.00
_cell.angle_beta   90.00
_cell.angle_gamma   90.00
#
_symmetry.space_group_name_H-M   'P 1'
#
loop_
_entity.id
_entity.type
_entity.pdbx_description
1 polymer ?
#
loop_
_entity_poly.entity_id
_entity_poly.type
_entity_poly.pdbx_seq_one_letter_code
_entity_poly.pdbx_strand_id
1 'polypeptide(L)'
;MEEVDQIIIHALRQIGCDFDEDVVSLKQFTTEITVEGVVRCLRLISPDRELPLHVSTNMVERYNLGMTLANACIMSCLQYTVLHMYGFLGELVIQGNNNYWRNKGHTKQEHRQRKKERIQKRVADAFQQSLLSSDQSKVDVAKLLASLTSTSSQQPTSTKESKFTRAEKLQFTKEEEPKQASGSDASLQLPKQSSEEEAEAKVKQMQNQLESISETISQLEVQEKELSAALQQIAGDTEKKKLQRLELESQNELEHKALALLPDADENIAKLQGKIDAAAQKLVSLSTQWEKHRAPLIEEYRQLKEQCSKRLVSEYEKLPKDVNRSSYTKRITEIVGNIKKQKEEIAKVLLDTRSLQKEINQLTGKLDRTFTVTDELIFKDAKKDEAVRRAYKYLASVHENSNQLLQAVEETGSILREMRDLEDQIEQESQKKVTANLERITADYKQMKQENATLLAQLKGQ
;
A
#
# COMPACT_ATOMS: atom_id res chain seq x y z
N MET A 1 -6.13 -11.29 56.27
CA MET A 1 -6.27 -12.44 55.35
C MET A 1 -7.25 -13.45 55.91
N GLU A 2 -6.99 -14.02 57.09
CA GLU A 2 -7.80 -15.07 57.72
C GLU A 2 -9.33 -14.81 57.73
N GLU A 3 -9.79 -13.59 58.01
CA GLU A 3 -11.23 -13.23 57.93
C GLU A 3 -11.82 -13.42 56.52
N VAL A 4 -11.05 -13.13 55.46
CA VAL A 4 -11.47 -13.26 54.06
C VAL A 4 -11.47 -14.74 53.63
N ASP A 5 -10.46 -15.50 54.06
CA ASP A 5 -10.44 -16.96 53.89
C ASP A 5 -11.69 -17.60 54.51
N GLN A 6 -12.04 -17.23 55.76
CA GLN A 6 -13.22 -17.74 56.46
C GLN A 6 -14.53 -17.39 55.74
N ILE A 7 -14.68 -16.14 55.26
CA ILE A 7 -15.87 -15.72 54.48
C ILE A 7 -16.00 -16.55 53.20
N ILE A 8 -14.90 -16.80 52.48
CA ILE A 8 -14.91 -17.56 51.22
C ILE A 8 -15.20 -19.05 51.49
N ILE A 9 -14.56 -19.66 52.49
CA ILE A 9 -14.79 -21.07 52.87
C ILE A 9 -16.25 -21.28 53.32
N HIS A 10 -16.79 -20.38 54.14
CA HIS A 10 -18.19 -20.42 54.56
C HIS A 10 -19.16 -20.26 53.38
N ALA A 11 -18.92 -19.31 52.48
CA ALA A 11 -19.74 -19.13 51.27
C ALA A 11 -19.70 -20.35 50.34
N LEU A 12 -18.54 -20.98 50.17
CA LEU A 12 -18.42 -22.21 49.37
C LEU A 12 -19.12 -23.41 50.03
N ARG A 13 -19.07 -23.54 51.36
CA ARG A 13 -19.89 -24.53 52.10
C ARG A 13 -21.40 -24.28 51.94
N GLN A 14 -21.85 -23.02 51.92
CA GLN A 14 -23.26 -22.69 51.61
C GLN A 14 -23.66 -23.01 50.16
N ILE A 15 -22.70 -22.99 49.23
CA ILE A 15 -22.84 -23.46 47.84
C ILE A 15 -22.75 -25.01 47.75
N GLY A 16 -22.60 -25.69 48.89
CA GLY A 16 -22.61 -27.14 49.06
C GLY A 16 -21.28 -27.81 48.73
N CYS A 17 -20.19 -27.06 48.56
CA CYS A 17 -18.85 -27.62 48.42
C CYS A 17 -18.48 -28.34 49.73
N ASP A 18 -18.16 -29.63 49.63
CA ASP A 18 -17.80 -30.43 50.79
C ASP A 18 -16.30 -30.29 51.07
N PHE A 19 -15.93 -30.00 52.32
CA PHE A 19 -14.56 -29.77 52.75
C PHE A 19 -14.36 -30.39 54.13
N ASP A 20 -13.27 -31.13 54.33
CA ASP A 20 -12.87 -31.64 55.65
C ASP A 20 -12.87 -30.53 56.72
N GLU A 21 -13.21 -30.87 57.97
CA GLU A 21 -13.35 -29.87 59.05
C GLU A 21 -12.04 -29.16 59.39
N ASP A 22 -10.89 -29.74 59.03
CA ASP A 22 -9.55 -29.19 59.21
C ASP A 22 -9.16 -28.07 58.22
N VAL A 23 -10.01 -27.76 57.22
CA VAL A 23 -9.74 -26.71 56.21
C VAL A 23 -10.15 -25.33 56.73
N VAL A 24 -9.18 -24.57 57.23
CA VAL A 24 -9.36 -23.25 57.88
C VAL A 24 -8.83 -22.09 57.03
N SER A 25 -7.93 -22.34 56.06
CA SER A 25 -7.39 -21.34 55.13
C SER A 25 -7.38 -21.83 53.68
N LEU A 26 -7.52 -20.89 52.74
CA LEU A 26 -7.41 -21.14 51.30
C LEU A 26 -6.04 -21.71 50.88
N LYS A 27 -5.01 -21.58 51.72
CA LYS A 27 -3.69 -22.22 51.53
C LYS A 27 -3.73 -23.76 51.61
N GLN A 28 -4.78 -24.32 52.20
CA GLN A 28 -4.97 -25.78 52.32
C GLN A 28 -5.75 -26.37 51.12
N PHE A 29 -6.22 -25.54 50.18
CA PHE A 29 -7.01 -26.00 49.05
C PHE A 29 -6.16 -26.82 48.07
N THR A 30 -6.60 -28.04 47.78
CA THR A 30 -6.06 -28.83 46.66
C THR A 30 -6.57 -28.30 45.32
N THR A 31 -5.95 -28.74 44.23
CA THR A 31 -6.43 -28.43 42.86
C THR A 31 -7.82 -29.00 42.59
N GLU A 32 -8.15 -30.15 43.17
CA GLU A 32 -9.48 -30.77 43.07
C GLU A 32 -10.55 -29.98 43.83
N ILE A 33 -10.29 -29.60 45.09
CA ILE A 33 -11.15 -28.70 45.89
C ILE A 33 -11.40 -27.37 45.14
N THR A 34 -10.34 -26.80 44.55
CA THR A 34 -10.40 -25.52 43.81
C THR A 34 -11.27 -25.64 42.55
N VAL A 35 -11.09 -26.71 41.76
CA VAL A 35 -11.88 -26.94 40.54
C VAL A 35 -13.36 -27.18 40.87
N GLU A 36 -13.66 -27.99 41.89
CA GLU A 36 -15.04 -28.26 42.30
C GLU A 36 -15.76 -26.97 42.75
N GLY A 37 -15.10 -26.14 43.57
CA GLY A 37 -15.63 -24.84 43.98
C GLY A 37 -15.95 -23.93 42.80
N VAL A 38 -15.03 -23.81 41.83
CA VAL A 38 -15.25 -23.01 40.61
C VAL A 38 -16.41 -23.57 39.78
N VAL A 39 -16.52 -24.89 39.61
CA VAL A 39 -17.60 -25.55 38.87
C VAL A 39 -18.96 -25.30 39.51
N ARG A 40 -19.06 -25.42 40.84
CA ARG A 40 -20.31 -25.17 41.58
C ARG A 40 -20.73 -23.70 41.53
N CYS A 41 -19.79 -22.76 41.68
CA CYS A 41 -20.05 -21.33 41.49
C CYS A 41 -20.52 -21.00 40.06
N LEU A 42 -19.90 -21.59 39.03
CA LEU A 42 -20.32 -21.38 37.63
C LEU A 42 -21.73 -21.94 37.35
N ARG A 43 -22.11 -23.08 37.93
CA ARG A 43 -23.48 -23.63 37.81
C ARG A 43 -24.54 -22.72 38.45
N LEU A 44 -24.23 -22.02 39.54
CA LEU A 44 -25.15 -21.02 40.11
C LEU A 44 -25.30 -19.76 39.24
N ILE A 45 -24.24 -19.35 38.54
CA ILE A 45 -24.24 -18.17 37.65
C ILE A 45 -24.81 -18.51 36.25
N SER A 46 -24.77 -19.78 35.84
CA SER A 46 -25.26 -20.26 34.54
C SER A 46 -25.71 -21.72 34.65
N PRO A 47 -26.98 -21.99 35.00
CA PRO A 47 -27.48 -23.35 35.24
C PRO A 47 -27.46 -24.24 33.99
N ASP A 48 -27.49 -23.64 32.79
CA ASP A 48 -27.51 -24.35 31.50
C ASP A 48 -26.15 -24.97 31.10
N ARG A 49 -25.13 -24.93 31.97
CA ARG A 49 -23.76 -25.40 31.68
C ARG A 49 -23.42 -26.71 32.38
N GLU A 50 -23.46 -27.81 31.62
CA GLU A 50 -22.95 -29.11 32.04
C GLU A 50 -21.40 -29.09 32.13
N LEU A 51 -20.87 -28.89 33.35
CA LEU A 51 -19.43 -28.81 33.62
C LEU A 51 -18.92 -29.96 34.49
N PRO A 52 -17.81 -30.61 34.07
CA PRO A 52 -16.93 -31.47 34.85
C PRO A 52 -16.86 -31.23 36.36
N LEU A 53 -17.45 -32.09 37.21
CA LEU A 53 -17.15 -32.08 38.66
C LEU A 53 -15.89 -32.89 39.00
N HIS A 54 -15.63 -33.98 38.29
CA HIS A 54 -14.48 -34.86 38.55
C HIS A 54 -13.25 -34.45 37.72
N VAL A 55 -12.11 -34.22 38.37
CA VAL A 55 -10.82 -33.93 37.73
C VAL A 55 -10.13 -35.24 37.35
N SER A 56 -10.16 -35.63 36.07
CA SER A 56 -9.49 -36.86 35.61
C SER A 56 -7.97 -36.80 35.82
N THR A 57 -7.30 -37.96 35.87
CA THR A 57 -5.84 -38.05 36.10
C THR A 57 -5.00 -37.74 34.86
N ASN A 58 -5.60 -37.60 33.68
CA ASN A 58 -4.91 -37.30 32.43
C ASN A 58 -4.57 -35.80 32.33
N MET A 59 -3.28 -35.46 32.21
CA MET A 59 -2.81 -34.07 32.14
C MET A 59 -3.40 -33.26 30.98
N VAL A 60 -3.71 -33.89 29.84
CA VAL A 60 -4.32 -33.20 28.68
C VAL A 60 -5.77 -32.82 28.98
N GLU A 61 -6.51 -33.70 29.66
CA GLU A 61 -7.88 -33.43 30.09
C GLU A 61 -7.93 -32.40 31.21
N ARG A 62 -7.00 -32.45 32.18
CA ARG A 62 -6.82 -31.40 33.21
C ARG A 62 -6.60 -30.02 32.58
N TYR A 63 -5.74 -29.93 31.55
CA TYR A 63 -5.49 -28.67 30.83
C TYR A 63 -6.75 -28.16 30.11
N ASN A 64 -7.44 -29.03 29.36
CA ASN A 64 -8.65 -28.67 28.61
C ASN A 64 -9.80 -28.24 29.55
N LEU A 65 -9.97 -28.93 30.69
CA LEU A 65 -10.94 -28.56 31.73
C LEU A 65 -10.59 -27.19 32.33
N GLY A 66 -9.33 -26.97 32.72
CA GLY A 66 -8.87 -25.68 33.26
C GLY A 66 -9.10 -24.51 32.30
N MET A 67 -8.80 -24.68 31.01
CA MET A 67 -9.03 -23.65 30.00
C MET A 67 -10.54 -23.40 29.75
N THR A 68 -11.36 -24.45 29.81
CA THR A 68 -12.83 -24.33 29.70
C THR A 68 -13.42 -23.54 30.88
N LEU A 69 -12.97 -23.82 32.11
CA LEU A 69 -13.40 -23.11 33.31
C LEU A 69 -12.93 -21.66 33.33
N ALA A 70 -11.67 -21.39 32.95
CA ALA A 70 -11.15 -20.03 32.84
C ALA A 70 -11.99 -19.18 31.85
N ASN A 71 -12.28 -19.72 30.66
CA ASN A 71 -13.14 -19.06 29.68
C ASN A 71 -14.57 -18.84 30.19
N ALA A 72 -15.14 -19.80 30.93
CA ALA A 72 -16.46 -19.65 31.53
C ALA A 72 -16.50 -18.55 32.61
N CYS A 73 -15.46 -18.45 33.46
CA CYS A 73 -15.31 -17.37 34.44
C CYS A 73 -15.18 -16.00 33.78
N ILE A 74 -14.35 -15.87 32.73
CA ILE A 74 -14.16 -14.62 31.98
C ILE A 74 -15.48 -14.14 31.37
N MET A 75 -16.19 -15.03 30.65
CA MET A 75 -17.48 -14.70 30.05
C MET A 75 -18.54 -14.31 31.09
N SER A 76 -18.58 -15.00 32.23
CA SER A 76 -19.53 -14.70 33.31
C SER A 76 -19.26 -13.35 33.97
N CYS A 77 -17.98 -13.00 34.18
CA CYS A 77 -17.58 -11.73 34.76
C CYS A 77 -17.86 -10.54 33.81
N LEU A 78 -17.63 -10.73 32.51
CA LEU A 78 -18.04 -9.78 31.46
C LEU A 78 -19.56 -9.59 31.43
N GLN A 79 -20.34 -10.68 31.51
CA GLN A 79 -21.80 -10.61 31.56
C GLN A 79 -22.30 -9.79 32.76
N TYR A 80 -21.73 -10.02 33.95
CA TYR A 80 -22.16 -9.36 35.20
C TYR A 80 -21.80 -7.86 35.22
N THR A 81 -20.57 -7.50 34.83
CA THR A 81 -20.13 -6.09 34.75
C THR A 81 -20.92 -5.28 33.72
N VAL A 82 -21.25 -5.90 32.58
CA VAL A 82 -22.12 -5.29 31.55
C VAL A 82 -23.55 -5.10 32.08
N LEU A 83 -24.19 -6.14 32.62
CA LEU A 83 -25.57 -6.03 33.12
C LEU A 83 -25.69 -4.99 34.24
N HIS A 84 -24.74 -4.95 35.18
CA HIS A 84 -24.82 -4.05 36.32
C HIS A 84 -24.65 -2.58 35.92
N MET A 85 -23.79 -2.26 34.94
CA MET A 85 -23.71 -0.90 34.37
C MET A 85 -25.00 -0.51 33.64
N TYR A 86 -25.52 -1.35 32.75
CA TYR A 86 -26.73 -1.02 31.98
C TYR A 86 -28.00 -0.96 32.87
N GLY A 87 -28.09 -1.78 33.91
CA GLY A 87 -29.17 -1.74 34.89
C GLY A 87 -29.17 -0.43 35.70
N PHE A 88 -28.02 -0.08 36.30
CA PHE A 88 -27.90 1.12 37.14
C PHE A 88 -28.10 2.42 36.35
N LEU A 89 -27.59 2.49 35.11
CA LEU A 89 -27.88 3.58 34.17
C LEU A 89 -29.37 3.61 33.76
N GLY A 90 -29.99 2.44 33.57
CA GLY A 90 -31.41 2.32 33.24
C GLY A 90 -32.31 2.91 34.33
N GLU A 91 -32.10 2.55 35.59
CA GLU A 91 -32.90 3.04 36.71
C GLU A 91 -32.70 4.55 36.95
N LEU A 92 -31.46 5.05 36.90
CA LEU A 92 -31.17 6.49 36.99
C LEU A 92 -31.85 7.30 35.88
N VAL A 93 -31.84 6.79 34.63
CA VAL A 93 -32.52 7.45 33.50
C VAL A 93 -34.05 7.40 33.63
N ILE A 94 -34.62 6.34 34.23
CA ILE A 94 -36.06 6.22 34.49
C ILE A 94 -36.51 7.16 35.62
N GLN A 95 -35.79 7.20 36.74
CA GLN A 95 -36.08 8.10 37.86
C GLN A 95 -35.91 9.57 37.46
N GLY A 96 -34.81 9.91 36.76
CA GLY A 96 -34.58 11.24 36.20
C GLY A 96 -35.68 11.69 35.24
N ASN A 97 -36.15 10.80 34.36
CA ASN A 97 -37.29 11.08 33.50
C ASN A 97 -38.57 11.36 34.30
N ASN A 98 -38.95 10.48 35.22
CA ASN A 98 -40.23 10.62 35.95
C ASN A 98 -40.31 11.93 36.74
N ASN A 99 -39.19 12.38 37.31
CA ASN A 99 -39.11 13.69 37.97
C ASN A 99 -39.19 14.86 36.96
N TYR A 100 -38.57 14.75 35.78
CA TYR A 100 -38.68 15.77 34.72
C TYR A 100 -40.13 15.95 34.21
N TRP A 101 -40.86 14.86 33.98
CA TRP A 101 -42.23 14.93 33.45
C TRP A 101 -43.23 15.47 34.49
N ARG A 102 -43.06 15.15 35.78
CA ARG A 102 -43.93 15.69 36.86
C ARG A 102 -43.83 17.22 36.95
N ASN A 103 -42.67 17.81 36.69
CA ASN A 103 -42.39 19.23 36.92
C ASN A 103 -42.83 20.17 35.78
N LYS A 104 -43.55 19.69 34.76
CA LYS A 104 -43.95 20.49 33.57
C LYS A 104 -45.42 20.36 33.12
N GLY A 105 -46.29 19.77 33.94
CA GLY A 105 -47.75 19.87 33.77
C GLY A 105 -48.35 19.29 32.47
N HIS A 106 -47.64 18.39 31.78
CA HIS A 106 -48.09 17.77 30.54
C HIS A 106 -47.94 16.25 30.58
N THR A 107 -48.87 15.52 29.97
CA THR A 107 -48.85 14.06 29.97
C THR A 107 -47.84 13.47 28.97
N LYS A 108 -47.40 12.24 29.24
CA LYS A 108 -46.48 11.46 28.40
C LYS A 108 -47.07 11.05 27.04
N GLN A 109 -48.37 11.32 26.81
CA GLN A 109 -49.05 11.14 25.52
C GLN A 109 -49.06 12.45 24.72
N GLU A 110 -49.52 13.57 25.27
CA GLU A 110 -49.57 14.87 24.58
C GLU A 110 -48.21 15.30 24.01
N HIS A 111 -47.12 15.11 24.76
CA HIS A 111 -45.79 15.45 24.26
C HIS A 111 -45.32 14.53 23.11
N ARG A 112 -45.79 13.27 23.08
CA ARG A 112 -45.55 12.37 21.93
C ARG A 112 -46.41 12.75 20.72
N GLN A 113 -47.66 13.13 20.93
CA GLN A 113 -48.56 13.70 19.91
C GLN A 113 -47.89 14.91 19.23
N ARG A 114 -47.55 15.94 20.01
CA ARG A 114 -46.89 17.17 19.55
C ARG A 114 -45.49 16.96 18.97
N LYS A 115 -44.81 15.85 19.25
CA LYS A 115 -43.53 15.49 18.60
C LYS A 115 -43.78 14.80 17.26
N LYS A 116 -44.77 13.91 17.17
CA LYS A 116 -45.19 13.25 15.93
C LYS A 116 -45.66 14.27 14.89
N GLU A 117 -46.55 15.19 15.28
CA GLU A 117 -47.08 16.27 14.42
C GLU A 117 -45.95 17.15 13.83
N ARG A 118 -45.00 17.60 14.68
CA ARG A 118 -43.86 18.42 14.24
C ARG A 118 -42.88 17.67 13.33
N ILE A 119 -42.75 16.35 13.48
CA ILE A 119 -41.96 15.52 12.56
C ILE A 119 -42.70 15.34 11.24
N GLN A 120 -43.99 14.99 11.26
CA GLN A 120 -44.81 14.84 10.05
C GLN A 120 -44.84 16.13 9.21
N LYS A 121 -44.98 17.31 9.85
CA LYS A 121 -44.93 18.58 9.14
C LYS A 121 -43.57 18.83 8.47
N ARG A 122 -42.45 18.66 9.20
CA ARG A 122 -41.10 18.79 8.63
C ARG A 122 -40.82 17.81 7.49
N VAL A 123 -41.35 16.58 7.55
CA VAL A 123 -41.20 15.60 6.47
C VAL A 123 -41.99 16.03 5.23
N ALA A 124 -43.20 16.55 5.39
CA ALA A 124 -43.97 17.13 4.28
C ALA A 124 -43.25 18.34 3.66
N ASP A 125 -42.83 19.31 4.49
CA ASP A 125 -42.10 20.50 4.07
C ASP A 125 -40.83 20.13 3.27
N ALA A 126 -40.04 19.17 3.76
CA ALA A 126 -38.82 18.70 3.11
C ALA A 126 -39.07 17.91 1.81
N PHE A 127 -40.11 17.08 1.76
CA PHE A 127 -40.48 16.34 0.55
C PHE A 127 -40.94 17.29 -0.56
N GLN A 128 -41.68 18.34 -0.19
CA GLN A 128 -42.14 19.38 -1.11
C GLN A 128 -40.97 20.25 -1.63
N GLN A 129 -39.94 20.50 -0.82
CA GLN A 129 -38.68 21.12 -1.29
C GLN A 129 -37.83 20.19 -2.18
N SER A 130 -37.83 18.88 -1.91
CA SER A 130 -37.11 17.87 -2.71
C SER A 130 -37.70 17.70 -4.11
N LEU A 131 -39.01 17.88 -4.27
CA LEU A 131 -39.68 17.88 -5.59
C LEU A 131 -39.34 19.12 -6.44
N LEU A 132 -39.04 20.26 -5.81
CA LEU A 132 -38.72 21.52 -6.50
C LEU A 132 -37.24 21.65 -6.91
N SER A 133 -36.38 20.67 -6.57
CA SER A 133 -34.92 20.74 -6.75
C SER A 133 -34.34 19.64 -7.65
N SER A 134 -35.17 18.89 -8.36
CA SER A 134 -34.80 17.64 -9.06
C SER A 134 -34.40 17.79 -10.54
N ASP A 135 -33.76 18.90 -10.94
CA ASP A 135 -33.45 19.17 -12.37
C ASP A 135 -31.99 19.64 -12.64
N GLN A 136 -31.07 19.49 -11.67
CA GLN A 136 -29.63 19.75 -11.87
C GLN A 136 -28.74 18.67 -11.24
N SER A 137 -28.64 17.52 -11.91
CA SER A 137 -27.86 16.37 -11.45
C SER A 137 -26.72 15.98 -12.41
N LYS A 138 -25.57 16.66 -12.30
CA LYS A 138 -24.28 16.17 -12.82
C LYS A 138 -23.18 16.42 -11.78
N VAL A 139 -22.43 15.37 -11.43
CA VAL A 139 -21.32 15.43 -10.47
C VAL A 139 -20.02 15.16 -11.21
N ASP A 140 -19.07 16.09 -11.11
CA ASP A 140 -17.86 16.09 -11.95
C ASP A 140 -16.75 15.19 -11.38
N VAL A 141 -16.53 14.05 -12.05
CA VAL A 141 -15.58 13.00 -11.61
C VAL A 141 -14.13 13.50 -11.58
N ALA A 142 -13.78 14.45 -12.46
CA ALA A 142 -12.44 15.06 -12.51
C ALA A 142 -12.01 15.68 -11.17
N LYS A 143 -12.96 16.14 -10.35
CA LYS A 143 -12.70 16.81 -9.07
C LYS A 143 -12.24 15.86 -7.96
N LEU A 144 -12.51 14.55 -8.09
CA LEU A 144 -12.06 13.53 -7.13
C LEU A 144 -10.63 13.06 -7.40
N LEU A 145 -10.21 13.01 -8.67
CA LEU A 145 -8.85 12.61 -9.05
C LEU A 145 -7.78 13.62 -8.59
N ALA A 146 -8.11 14.92 -8.60
CA ALA A 146 -7.20 15.99 -8.19
C ALA A 146 -6.83 15.96 -6.69
N SER A 147 -7.57 15.23 -5.84
CA SER A 147 -7.30 15.13 -4.39
C SER A 147 -6.36 13.97 -4.00
N LEU A 148 -5.90 13.17 -4.95
CA LEU A 148 -5.10 11.95 -4.69
C LEU A 148 -3.61 12.09 -5.01
N THR A 149 -3.17 13.21 -5.58
CA THR A 149 -1.82 13.36 -6.19
C THR A 149 -0.87 14.29 -5.43
N SER A 150 -1.25 14.80 -4.24
CA SER A 150 -0.43 15.73 -3.45
C SER A 150 0.00 15.09 -2.12
N THR A 151 1.21 14.54 -2.06
CA THR A 151 1.81 13.99 -0.82
C THR A 151 3.30 14.31 -0.75
N SER A 152 3.77 14.63 0.46
CA SER A 152 5.17 14.89 0.85
C SER A 152 5.82 16.18 0.31
N SER A 153 5.91 17.19 1.18
CA SER A 153 7.20 17.60 1.80
C SER A 153 7.00 18.63 2.92
N GLN A 154 7.61 18.34 4.08
CA GLN A 154 8.11 19.21 5.16
C GLN A 154 7.33 20.46 5.65
N GLN A 155 7.19 20.55 6.97
CA GLN A 155 6.81 21.74 7.76
C GLN A 155 8.00 22.73 7.86
N PRO A 156 7.80 24.04 8.17
CA PRO A 156 7.39 24.44 9.53
C PRO A 156 6.50 25.70 9.70
N THR A 157 5.80 25.73 10.84
CA THR A 157 5.37 26.88 11.68
C THR A 157 5.07 28.26 11.07
N SER A 158 3.83 28.73 11.26
CA SER A 158 3.56 30.10 11.77
C SER A 158 2.20 30.17 12.51
N THR A 159 1.92 31.28 13.19
CA THR A 159 0.82 31.43 14.16
C THR A 159 -0.42 32.14 13.63
N LYS A 160 -1.59 31.71 14.13
CA LYS A 160 -2.81 32.48 14.43
C LYS A 160 -3.16 33.70 13.53
N GLU A 161 -4.27 33.60 12.81
CA GLU A 161 -5.41 34.55 12.88
C GLU A 161 -6.64 33.86 12.24
N SER A 162 -7.81 33.81 12.88
CA SER A 162 -8.82 34.86 13.14
C SER A 162 -9.76 35.11 11.96
N LYS A 163 -11.07 35.03 12.21
CA LYS A 163 -12.13 34.99 11.18
C LYS A 163 -12.57 36.40 10.76
N PHE A 164 -11.72 37.15 10.05
CA PHE A 164 -12.05 38.52 9.64
C PHE A 164 -11.56 38.91 8.24
N THR A 165 -12.14 38.33 7.18
CA THR A 165 -12.27 38.99 5.87
C THR A 165 -13.41 38.36 5.05
N ARG A 166 -14.50 39.10 4.88
CA ARG A 166 -15.60 38.77 3.95
C ARG A 166 -15.60 39.79 2.80
N ALA A 167 -14.90 39.45 1.73
CA ALA A 167 -15.02 40.02 0.39
C ALA A 167 -14.44 38.95 -0.56
N GLU A 168 -15.24 38.09 -1.19
CA GLU A 168 -16.14 38.38 -2.31
C GLU A 168 -15.35 38.67 -3.61
N LYS A 169 -15.57 37.81 -4.61
CA LYS A 169 -14.81 37.83 -5.87
C LYS A 169 -15.26 38.99 -6.75
N LEU A 170 -14.29 39.67 -7.36
CA LEU A 170 -14.50 40.32 -8.65
C LEU A 170 -13.61 39.64 -9.70
N GLN A 171 -14.21 39.29 -10.83
CA GLN A 171 -13.50 38.74 -11.98
C GLN A 171 -13.12 39.89 -12.91
N PHE A 172 -11.87 39.91 -13.38
CA PHE A 172 -11.49 40.65 -14.58
C PHE A 172 -10.60 39.78 -15.46
N THR A 173 -11.02 39.59 -16.71
CA THR A 173 -10.24 38.97 -17.78
C THR A 173 -10.52 39.73 -19.07
N LYS A 174 -9.71 40.76 -19.34
CA LYS A 174 -9.42 41.24 -20.69
C LYS A 174 -8.29 42.27 -20.64
N GLU A 175 -7.18 41.93 -21.26
CA GLU A 175 -6.25 42.89 -21.87
C GLU A 175 -6.11 42.48 -23.34
N GLU A 176 -6.31 43.43 -24.24
CA GLU A 176 -5.41 43.70 -25.36
C GLU A 176 -5.82 45.05 -25.97
N GLU A 177 -4.85 45.95 -26.07
CA GLU A 177 -4.91 47.27 -26.71
C GLU A 177 -3.85 47.28 -27.85
N PRO A 178 -3.85 48.21 -28.83
CA PRO A 178 -4.25 49.61 -28.65
C PRO A 178 -5.04 50.30 -29.79
N LYS A 179 -5.36 51.56 -29.50
CA LYS A 179 -5.81 52.63 -30.42
C LYS A 179 -4.58 53.19 -31.19
N GLN A 180 -4.58 54.20 -32.07
CA GLN A 180 -5.53 55.17 -32.67
C GLN A 180 -4.82 55.69 -33.97
N ALA A 181 -5.25 56.60 -34.85
CA ALA A 181 -6.38 57.53 -35.08
C ALA A 181 -6.44 57.76 -36.63
N SER A 182 -6.99 58.78 -37.33
CA SER A 182 -8.01 59.86 -37.22
C SER A 182 -8.06 60.48 -38.65
N GLY A 183 -9.08 61.17 -39.15
CA GLY A 183 -10.37 61.65 -38.64
C GLY A 183 -11.05 62.48 -39.76
N SER A 184 -11.95 63.42 -39.42
CA SER A 184 -12.77 64.26 -40.35
C SER A 184 -13.86 63.49 -41.14
N ASP A 185 -15.05 64.04 -41.45
CA ASP A 185 -15.82 65.16 -40.85
C ASP A 185 -17.32 65.06 -41.31
N ALA A 186 -18.13 66.04 -40.93
CA ALA A 186 -19.46 66.39 -41.46
C ALA A 186 -20.69 65.62 -40.92
N SER A 187 -21.80 66.36 -40.89
CA SER A 187 -23.12 65.97 -40.37
C SER A 187 -24.23 66.55 -41.26
N LEU A 188 -25.50 66.25 -40.94
CA LEU A 188 -26.76 66.80 -41.47
C LEU A 188 -27.53 65.98 -42.55
N GLN A 189 -28.50 65.19 -42.05
CA GLN A 189 -29.93 65.17 -42.41
C GLN A 189 -30.43 65.05 -43.88
N LEU A 190 -31.09 63.90 -44.17
CA LEU A 190 -32.37 63.71 -44.91
C LEU A 190 -32.53 64.21 -46.39
N PRO A 191 -33.50 63.67 -47.19
CA PRO A 191 -34.11 62.32 -47.21
C PRO A 191 -34.38 61.73 -48.65
N LYS A 192 -35.02 60.55 -48.69
CA LYS A 192 -35.79 59.92 -49.80
C LYS A 192 -35.06 59.17 -50.95
N GLN A 193 -35.17 57.84 -50.89
CA GLN A 193 -35.73 56.95 -51.93
C GLN A 193 -35.41 57.27 -53.42
N SER A 194 -34.30 56.72 -53.90
CA SER A 194 -34.16 56.18 -55.28
C SER A 194 -32.87 55.35 -55.45
N SER A 195 -31.84 55.61 -54.63
CA SER A 195 -30.50 55.06 -54.82
C SER A 195 -30.25 53.66 -54.20
N GLU A 196 -31.10 53.16 -53.31
CA GLU A 196 -30.85 51.88 -52.61
C GLU A 196 -31.04 50.66 -53.52
N GLU A 197 -32.08 50.63 -54.37
CA GLU A 197 -32.28 49.51 -55.31
C GLU A 197 -31.17 49.44 -56.37
N GLU A 198 -30.66 50.58 -56.85
CA GLU A 198 -29.49 50.61 -57.74
C GLU A 198 -28.21 50.15 -57.04
N ALA A 199 -28.05 50.47 -55.76
CA ALA A 199 -26.93 49.99 -54.96
C ALA A 199 -27.03 48.48 -54.71
N GLU A 200 -28.20 47.95 -54.34
CA GLU A 200 -28.45 46.50 -54.23
C GLU A 200 -28.22 45.78 -55.56
N ALA A 201 -28.67 46.34 -56.68
CA ALA A 201 -28.47 45.74 -58.00
C ALA A 201 -26.97 45.66 -58.36
N LYS A 202 -26.20 46.72 -58.08
CA LYS A 202 -24.73 46.74 -58.26
C LYS A 202 -24.02 45.80 -57.30
N VAL A 203 -24.48 45.69 -56.04
CA VAL A 203 -23.96 44.71 -55.08
C VAL A 203 -24.24 43.28 -55.53
N LYS A 204 -25.45 42.97 -56.00
CA LYS A 204 -25.81 41.66 -56.58
C LYS A 204 -25.00 41.35 -57.85
N GLN A 205 -24.78 42.35 -58.72
CA GLN A 205 -23.90 42.19 -59.89
C GLN A 205 -22.46 41.88 -59.49
N MET A 206 -21.92 42.59 -58.49
CA MET A 206 -20.58 42.31 -57.93
C MET A 206 -20.51 40.96 -57.22
N GLN A 207 -21.57 40.54 -56.50
CA GLN A 207 -21.66 39.21 -55.89
C GLN A 207 -21.61 38.11 -56.94
N ASN A 208 -22.43 38.20 -57.99
CA ASN A 208 -22.41 37.24 -59.11
C ASN A 208 -21.05 37.21 -59.84
N GLN A 209 -20.37 38.36 -59.95
CA GLN A 209 -19.01 38.43 -60.51
C GLN A 209 -17.97 37.78 -59.59
N LEU A 210 -18.05 38.00 -58.28
CA LEU A 210 -17.18 37.36 -57.29
C LEU A 210 -17.41 35.85 -57.22
N GLU A 211 -18.66 35.40 -57.34
CA GLU A 211 -19.04 33.99 -57.37
C GLU A 211 -18.52 33.30 -58.64
N SER A 212 -18.71 33.91 -59.82
CA SER A 212 -18.12 33.42 -61.07
C SER A 212 -16.59 33.40 -61.05
N ILE A 213 -15.94 34.42 -60.48
CA ILE A 213 -14.49 34.42 -60.27
C ILE A 213 -14.08 33.28 -59.32
N SER A 214 -14.83 33.05 -58.23
CA SER A 214 -14.59 31.94 -57.30
C SER A 214 -14.72 30.56 -57.97
N GLU A 215 -15.67 30.38 -58.89
CA GLU A 215 -15.76 29.17 -59.71
C GLU A 215 -14.53 28.98 -60.60
N THR A 216 -14.06 30.05 -61.28
CA THR A 216 -12.85 29.95 -62.12
C THR A 216 -11.58 29.68 -61.31
N ILE A 217 -11.45 30.25 -60.11
CA ILE A 217 -10.36 29.95 -59.17
C ILE A 217 -10.42 28.48 -58.76
N SER A 218 -11.59 27.96 -58.40
CA SER A 218 -11.76 26.56 -58.02
C SER A 218 -11.41 25.59 -59.17
N GLN A 219 -11.75 25.93 -60.42
CA GLN A 219 -11.36 25.15 -61.60
C GLN A 219 -9.85 25.19 -61.86
N LEU A 220 -9.22 26.36 -61.73
CA LEU A 220 -7.76 26.51 -61.86
C LEU A 220 -7.00 25.76 -60.77
N GLU A 221 -7.49 25.78 -59.53
CA GLU A 221 -6.94 24.97 -58.42
C GLU A 221 -6.99 23.46 -58.70
N VAL A 222 -8.02 22.97 -59.40
CA VAL A 222 -8.10 21.55 -59.81
C VAL A 222 -7.08 21.27 -60.91
N GLN A 223 -6.98 22.12 -61.93
CA GLN A 223 -5.99 21.98 -63.00
C GLN A 223 -4.54 22.07 -62.50
N GLU A 224 -4.26 22.92 -61.50
CA GLU A 224 -2.95 22.98 -60.83
C GLU A 224 -2.62 21.64 -60.15
N LYS A 225 -3.58 21.05 -59.44
CA LYS A 225 -3.42 19.75 -58.76
C LYS A 225 -3.21 18.60 -59.77
N GLU A 226 -3.94 18.61 -60.89
CA GLU A 226 -3.77 17.64 -61.99
C GLU A 226 -2.39 17.78 -62.67
N LEU A 227 -1.97 19.00 -63.01
CA LEU A 227 -0.66 19.27 -63.61
C LEU A 227 0.50 18.93 -62.65
N SER A 228 0.34 19.23 -61.35
CA SER A 228 1.31 18.88 -60.31
C SER A 228 1.48 17.36 -60.18
N ALA A 229 0.37 16.61 -60.17
CA ALA A 229 0.40 15.15 -60.16
C ALA A 229 1.05 14.56 -61.42
N ALA A 230 0.73 15.11 -62.61
CA ALA A 230 1.34 14.69 -63.87
C ALA A 230 2.85 14.97 -63.90
N LEU A 231 3.30 16.14 -63.42
CA LEU A 231 4.72 16.47 -63.29
C LEU A 231 5.44 15.53 -62.32
N GLN A 232 4.82 15.21 -61.18
CA GLN A 232 5.39 14.27 -60.20
C GLN A 232 5.53 12.85 -60.79
N GLN A 233 4.53 12.38 -61.55
CA GLN A 233 4.61 11.10 -62.25
C GLN A 233 5.72 11.09 -63.31
N ILE A 234 5.78 12.10 -64.17
CA ILE A 234 6.78 12.22 -65.24
C ILE A 234 8.20 12.32 -64.65
N ALA A 235 8.38 13.01 -63.53
CA ALA A 235 9.66 13.04 -62.82
C ALA A 235 10.07 11.65 -62.31
N GLY A 236 9.14 10.90 -61.70
CA GLY A 236 9.38 9.52 -61.25
C GLY A 236 9.75 8.56 -62.38
N ASP A 237 9.01 8.58 -63.49
CA ASP A 237 9.29 7.76 -64.67
C ASP A 237 10.62 8.16 -65.35
N THR A 238 10.98 9.45 -65.32
CA THR A 238 12.27 9.94 -65.81
C THR A 238 13.43 9.42 -64.97
N GLU A 239 13.33 9.45 -63.64
CA GLU A 239 14.38 8.94 -62.76
C GLU A 239 14.54 7.41 -62.87
N LYS A 240 13.41 6.68 -62.95
CA LYS A 240 13.41 5.24 -63.21
C LYS A 240 14.12 4.89 -64.53
N LYS A 241 13.90 5.66 -65.59
CA LYS A 241 14.60 5.48 -66.89
C LYS A 241 16.09 5.83 -66.82
N LYS A 242 16.51 6.81 -66.02
CA LYS A 242 17.95 7.08 -65.78
C LYS A 242 18.63 5.89 -65.12
N LEU A 243 18.01 5.31 -64.10
CA LEU A 243 18.56 4.13 -63.39
C LEU A 243 18.69 2.92 -64.32
N GLN A 244 17.65 2.62 -65.11
CA GLN A 244 17.73 1.55 -66.12
C GLN A 244 18.79 1.81 -67.19
N ARG A 245 19.02 3.07 -67.58
CA ARG A 245 20.08 3.43 -68.53
C ARG A 245 21.47 3.20 -67.92
N LEU A 246 21.69 3.61 -66.66
CA LEU A 246 22.96 3.36 -65.94
C LEU A 246 23.24 1.86 -65.74
N GLU A 247 22.20 1.06 -65.50
CA GLU A 247 22.31 -0.40 -65.41
C GLU A 247 22.72 -1.02 -66.76
N LEU A 248 22.09 -0.60 -67.86
CA LEU A 248 22.45 -1.03 -69.22
C LEU A 248 23.82 -0.52 -69.67
N GLU A 249 24.22 0.69 -69.28
CA GLU A 249 25.57 1.24 -69.50
C GLU A 249 26.63 0.38 -68.80
N SER A 250 26.38 -0.02 -67.54
CA SER A 250 27.24 -0.93 -66.76
C SER A 250 27.31 -2.35 -67.35
N GLN A 251 26.18 -2.88 -67.84
CA GLN A 251 26.14 -4.18 -68.53
C GLN A 251 26.93 -4.14 -69.85
N ASN A 252 26.76 -3.09 -70.66
CA ASN A 252 27.56 -2.90 -71.89
C ASN A 252 29.06 -2.75 -71.58
N GLU A 253 29.43 -2.08 -70.48
CA GLU A 253 30.83 -2.03 -70.03
C GLU A 253 31.38 -3.42 -69.67
N LEU A 254 30.59 -4.27 -69.01
CA LEU A 254 31.00 -5.64 -68.66
C LEU A 254 31.11 -6.53 -69.91
N GLU A 255 30.16 -6.44 -70.85
CA GLU A 255 30.21 -7.16 -72.12
C GLU A 255 31.40 -6.71 -72.98
N HIS A 256 31.66 -5.40 -73.09
CA HIS A 256 32.83 -4.87 -73.80
C HIS A 256 34.15 -5.33 -73.15
N LYS A 257 34.22 -5.41 -71.82
CA LYS A 257 35.39 -5.96 -71.11
C LYS A 257 35.56 -7.46 -71.33
N ALA A 258 34.46 -8.21 -71.44
CA ALA A 258 34.50 -9.64 -71.78
C ALA A 258 34.93 -9.87 -73.23
N LEU A 259 34.39 -9.10 -74.19
CA LEU A 259 34.79 -9.14 -75.61
C LEU A 259 36.28 -8.82 -75.79
N ALA A 260 36.81 -7.86 -75.03
CA ALA A 260 38.24 -7.50 -75.05
C ALA A 260 39.18 -8.60 -74.52
N LEU A 261 38.66 -9.62 -73.83
CA LEU A 261 39.44 -10.77 -73.32
C LEU A 261 39.40 -11.99 -74.25
N LEU A 262 38.56 -11.98 -75.30
CA LEU A 262 38.45 -13.06 -76.28
C LEU A 262 39.71 -13.31 -77.15
N PRO A 263 40.49 -12.28 -77.58
CA PRO A 263 41.65 -12.52 -78.45
C PRO A 263 42.70 -13.47 -77.84
N ASP A 264 42.91 -13.37 -76.53
CA ASP A 264 43.88 -14.16 -75.76
C ASP A 264 43.19 -15.12 -74.77
N ALA A 265 42.00 -15.63 -75.13
CA ALA A 265 41.12 -16.38 -74.23
C ALA A 265 41.82 -17.55 -73.50
N ASP A 266 42.56 -18.38 -74.23
CA ASP A 266 43.25 -19.54 -73.66
C ASP A 266 44.34 -19.16 -72.64
N GLU A 267 45.11 -18.10 -72.92
CA GLU A 267 46.14 -17.61 -72.00
C GLU A 267 45.50 -16.97 -70.75
N ASN A 268 44.38 -16.27 -70.91
CA ASN A 268 43.60 -15.71 -69.80
C ASN A 268 42.98 -16.80 -68.93
N ILE A 269 42.44 -17.88 -69.53
CA ILE A 269 41.93 -19.05 -68.81
C ILE A 269 43.06 -19.74 -68.04
N ALA A 270 44.22 -19.99 -68.66
CA ALA A 270 45.36 -20.60 -67.99
C ALA A 270 45.88 -19.76 -66.80
N LYS A 271 45.95 -18.42 -66.96
CA LYS A 271 46.30 -17.48 -65.87
C LYS A 271 45.29 -17.50 -64.72
N LEU A 272 44.00 -17.73 -65.00
CA LEU A 272 42.95 -17.83 -63.98
C LEU A 272 42.99 -19.20 -63.27
N GLN A 273 43.16 -20.29 -64.02
CA GLN A 273 43.34 -21.64 -63.47
C GLN A 273 44.53 -21.69 -62.51
N GLY A 274 45.71 -21.20 -62.92
CA GLY A 274 46.89 -21.15 -62.05
C GLY A 274 46.69 -20.33 -60.75
N LYS A 275 45.85 -19.28 -60.77
CA LYS A 275 45.45 -18.55 -59.56
C LYS A 275 44.49 -19.33 -58.67
N ILE A 276 43.55 -20.06 -59.27
CA ILE A 276 42.60 -20.94 -58.56
C ILE A 276 43.35 -22.11 -57.91
N ASP A 277 44.27 -22.76 -58.63
CA ASP A 277 45.08 -23.87 -58.11
C ASP A 277 46.00 -23.42 -56.98
N ALA A 278 46.65 -22.26 -57.11
CA ALA A 278 47.45 -21.68 -56.03
C ALA A 278 46.59 -21.34 -54.79
N ALA A 279 45.36 -20.86 -54.97
CA ALA A 279 44.42 -20.62 -53.88
C ALA A 279 43.94 -21.93 -53.23
N ALA A 280 43.66 -22.97 -54.02
CA ALA A 280 43.26 -24.29 -53.54
C ALA A 280 44.38 -24.97 -52.75
N GLN A 281 45.62 -24.95 -53.24
CA GLN A 281 46.80 -25.42 -52.51
C GLN A 281 47.00 -24.65 -51.20
N LYS A 282 46.79 -23.33 -51.20
CA LYS A 282 46.84 -22.50 -49.99
C LYS A 282 45.75 -22.90 -48.99
N LEU A 283 44.52 -23.16 -49.41
CA LEU A 283 43.45 -23.67 -48.55
C LEU A 283 43.78 -25.05 -47.96
N VAL A 284 44.29 -25.99 -48.77
CA VAL A 284 44.69 -27.33 -48.30
C VAL A 284 45.82 -27.24 -47.27
N SER A 285 46.83 -26.40 -47.51
CA SER A 285 47.93 -26.21 -46.56
C SER A 285 47.48 -25.58 -45.24
N LEU A 286 46.56 -24.59 -45.28
CA LEU A 286 45.95 -24.00 -44.08
C LEU A 286 45.09 -25.02 -43.31
N SER A 287 44.28 -25.82 -44.00
CA SER A 287 43.52 -26.91 -43.38
C SER A 287 44.44 -27.94 -42.71
N THR A 288 45.58 -28.24 -43.33
CA THR A 288 46.58 -29.17 -42.78
C THR A 288 47.29 -28.60 -41.54
N GLN A 289 47.57 -27.29 -41.52
CA GLN A 289 48.12 -26.61 -40.35
C GLN A 289 47.09 -26.54 -39.21
N TRP A 290 45.84 -26.21 -39.52
CA TRP A 290 44.74 -26.18 -38.55
C TRP A 290 44.53 -27.53 -37.87
N GLU A 291 44.48 -28.63 -38.63
CA GLU A 291 44.23 -29.95 -38.05
C GLU A 291 45.35 -30.43 -37.13
N LYS A 292 46.61 -30.07 -37.43
CA LYS A 292 47.77 -30.33 -36.54
C LYS A 292 47.62 -29.69 -35.16
N HIS A 293 46.92 -28.56 -35.04
CA HIS A 293 46.62 -27.93 -33.75
C HIS A 293 45.29 -28.42 -33.16
N ARG A 294 44.26 -28.62 -33.99
CA ARG A 294 42.92 -29.04 -33.54
C ARG A 294 42.90 -30.44 -32.94
N ALA A 295 43.56 -31.40 -33.57
CA ALA A 295 43.55 -32.79 -33.14
C ALA A 295 44.09 -33.00 -31.69
N PRO A 296 45.30 -32.52 -31.32
CA PRO A 296 45.78 -32.67 -29.95
C PRO A 296 44.94 -31.93 -28.91
N LEU A 297 44.42 -30.72 -29.23
CA LEU A 297 43.53 -29.98 -28.32
C LEU A 297 42.22 -30.72 -28.01
N ILE A 298 41.62 -31.37 -29.01
CA ILE A 298 40.42 -32.20 -28.81
C ILE A 298 40.74 -33.42 -27.94
N GLU A 299 41.92 -34.02 -28.11
CA GLU A 299 42.33 -35.21 -27.38
C GLU A 299 42.72 -34.89 -25.92
N GLU A 300 43.44 -33.80 -25.67
CA GLU A 300 43.69 -33.27 -24.33
C GLU A 300 42.38 -32.95 -23.60
N TYR A 301 41.42 -32.29 -24.27
CA TYR A 301 40.10 -32.02 -23.70
C TYR A 301 39.36 -33.31 -23.30
N ARG A 302 39.41 -34.37 -24.11
CA ARG A 302 38.82 -35.68 -23.77
C ARG A 302 39.48 -36.27 -22.54
N GLN A 303 40.81 -36.30 -22.50
CA GLN A 303 41.57 -36.89 -21.40
C GLN A 303 41.34 -36.13 -20.09
N LEU A 304 41.36 -34.80 -20.10
CA LEU A 304 41.03 -33.97 -18.93
C LEU A 304 39.59 -34.20 -18.44
N LYS A 305 38.63 -34.30 -19.36
CA LYS A 305 37.21 -34.58 -19.04
C LYS A 305 37.03 -35.97 -18.41
N GLU A 306 37.71 -36.99 -18.96
CA GLU A 306 37.68 -38.35 -18.43
C GLU A 306 38.36 -38.44 -17.05
N GLN A 307 39.52 -37.80 -16.86
CA GLN A 307 40.21 -37.71 -15.57
C GLN A 307 39.34 -36.99 -14.52
N CYS A 308 38.66 -35.91 -14.90
CA CYS A 308 37.73 -35.19 -14.03
C CYS A 308 36.56 -36.10 -13.61
N SER A 309 35.95 -36.81 -14.57
CA SER A 309 34.88 -37.78 -14.29
C SER A 309 35.34 -38.92 -13.38
N LYS A 310 36.53 -39.49 -13.63
CA LYS A 310 37.14 -40.56 -12.81
C LYS A 310 37.43 -40.09 -11.38
N ARG A 311 37.94 -38.87 -11.20
CA ARG A 311 38.08 -38.24 -9.87
C ARG A 311 36.73 -38.11 -9.18
N LEU A 312 35.72 -37.55 -9.86
CA LEU A 312 34.40 -37.28 -9.26
C LEU A 312 33.69 -38.57 -8.81
N VAL A 313 33.81 -39.66 -9.58
CA VAL A 313 33.31 -40.99 -9.18
C VAL A 313 34.10 -41.54 -7.99
N SER A 314 35.43 -41.47 -8.01
CA SER A 314 36.26 -41.96 -6.89
C SER A 314 36.01 -41.19 -5.59
N GLU A 315 35.76 -39.88 -5.65
CA GLU A 315 35.33 -39.09 -4.49
C GLU A 315 33.96 -39.56 -3.99
N TYR A 316 32.95 -39.66 -4.88
CA TYR A 316 31.61 -40.14 -4.54
C TYR A 316 31.61 -41.58 -3.97
N GLU A 317 32.54 -42.43 -4.38
CA GLU A 317 32.68 -43.79 -3.85
C GLU A 317 33.21 -43.82 -2.42
N LYS A 318 34.09 -42.88 -2.04
CA LYS A 318 34.62 -42.72 -0.69
C LYS A 318 33.65 -42.05 0.27
N LEU A 319 32.70 -41.25 -0.23
CA LEU A 319 31.72 -40.57 0.62
C LEU A 319 30.85 -41.57 1.41
N PRO A 320 30.57 -41.32 2.70
CA PRO A 320 29.61 -42.10 3.47
C PRO A 320 28.22 -42.11 2.82
N LYS A 321 27.66 -43.32 2.65
CA LYS A 321 26.36 -43.58 1.98
C LYS A 321 25.24 -43.94 2.96
N ASP A 322 25.56 -43.94 4.25
CA ASP A 322 24.64 -44.08 5.39
C ASP A 322 23.66 -42.91 5.50
N VAL A 323 24.11 -41.69 5.14
CA VAL A 323 23.31 -40.47 5.27
C VAL A 323 22.25 -40.38 4.16
N ASN A 324 21.10 -41.00 4.39
CA ASN A 324 20.00 -41.10 3.42
C ASN A 324 19.48 -39.70 3.00
N ARG A 325 19.86 -39.25 1.79
CA ARG A 325 19.43 -38.00 1.15
C ARG A 325 17.92 -37.76 1.18
N SER A 326 17.10 -38.82 1.13
CA SER A 326 15.64 -38.71 1.23
C SER A 326 15.19 -38.12 2.56
N SER A 327 15.87 -38.44 3.67
CA SER A 327 15.58 -37.91 5.00
C SER A 327 15.75 -36.40 5.06
N TYR A 328 16.90 -35.87 4.63
CA TYR A 328 17.10 -34.42 4.55
C TYR A 328 16.16 -33.75 3.55
N THR A 329 15.89 -34.37 2.39
CA THR A 329 14.98 -33.80 1.39
C THR A 329 13.56 -33.64 1.96
N LYS A 330 13.06 -34.64 2.71
CA LYS A 330 11.78 -34.57 3.44
C LYS A 330 11.81 -33.47 4.50
N ARG A 331 12.79 -33.47 5.40
CA ARG A 331 12.92 -32.48 6.49
C ARG A 331 13.02 -31.03 5.97
N ILE A 332 13.73 -30.81 4.87
CA ILE A 332 13.79 -29.48 4.21
C ILE A 332 12.42 -29.11 3.62
N THR A 333 11.72 -30.07 3.00
CA THR A 333 10.37 -29.84 2.45
C THR A 333 9.34 -29.54 3.55
N GLU A 334 9.43 -30.21 4.70
CA GLU A 334 8.62 -29.95 5.89
C GLU A 334 8.89 -28.55 6.46
N ILE A 335 10.16 -28.16 6.60
CA ILE A 335 10.55 -26.80 7.03
C ILE A 335 10.01 -25.74 6.06
N VAL A 336 10.14 -25.94 4.74
CA VAL A 336 9.58 -25.04 3.72
C VAL A 336 8.05 -24.99 3.78
N GLY A 337 7.38 -26.11 4.08
CA GLY A 337 5.93 -26.16 4.30
C GLY A 337 5.49 -25.35 5.53
N ASN A 338 6.24 -25.44 6.63
CA ASN A 338 5.96 -24.69 7.86
C ASN A 338 6.22 -23.18 7.66
N ILE A 339 7.30 -22.79 6.96
CA ILE A 339 7.57 -21.39 6.61
C ILE A 339 6.45 -20.79 5.75
N LYS A 340 5.81 -21.58 4.86
CA LYS A 340 4.64 -21.12 4.10
C LYS A 340 3.43 -20.85 5.01
N LYS A 341 3.08 -21.81 5.88
CA LYS A 341 1.99 -21.64 6.86
C LYS A 341 2.19 -20.43 7.75
N GLN A 342 3.40 -20.25 8.29
CA GLN A 342 3.75 -19.08 9.11
C GLN A 342 3.54 -17.75 8.37
N LYS A 343 3.86 -17.68 7.07
CA LYS A 343 3.59 -16.47 6.26
C LYS A 343 2.09 -16.20 6.07
N GLU A 344 1.28 -17.25 5.91
CA GLU A 344 -0.18 -17.14 5.83
C GLU A 344 -0.81 -16.75 7.17
N GLU A 345 -0.27 -17.23 8.29
CA GLU A 345 -0.69 -16.88 9.65
C GLU A 345 -0.32 -15.42 9.99
N ILE A 346 0.92 -15.00 9.70
CA ILE A 346 1.36 -13.60 9.82
C ILE A 346 0.47 -12.67 8.97
N ALA A 347 0.10 -13.07 7.75
CA ALA A 347 -0.80 -12.29 6.91
C ALA A 347 -2.19 -12.09 7.51
N LYS A 348 -2.73 -13.09 8.24
CA LYS A 348 -4.00 -12.96 8.98
C LYS A 348 -3.86 -12.00 10.15
N VAL A 349 -2.85 -12.19 11.00
CA VAL A 349 -2.57 -11.30 12.15
C VAL A 349 -2.42 -9.85 11.71
N LEU A 350 -1.76 -9.58 10.58
CA LEU A 350 -1.63 -8.23 10.01
C LEU A 350 -2.97 -7.65 9.51
N LEU A 351 -3.93 -8.46 9.07
CA LEU A 351 -5.29 -8.00 8.72
C LEU A 351 -6.10 -7.72 9.99
N ASP A 352 -6.02 -8.59 10.99
CA ASP A 352 -6.74 -8.47 12.25
C ASP A 352 -6.28 -7.22 13.02
N THR A 353 -4.96 -6.99 13.12
CA THR A 353 -4.38 -5.76 13.69
C THR A 353 -4.87 -4.50 12.94
N ARG A 354 -5.04 -4.57 11.62
CA ARG A 354 -5.59 -3.46 10.81
C ARG A 354 -7.10 -3.28 10.99
N SER A 355 -7.86 -4.30 11.40
CA SER A 355 -9.27 -4.14 11.81
C SER A 355 -9.35 -3.47 13.18
N LEU A 356 -8.62 -4.01 14.16
CA LEU A 356 -8.56 -3.47 15.52
C LEU A 356 -8.14 -1.98 15.53
N GLN A 357 -7.14 -1.58 14.72
CA GLN A 357 -6.76 -0.17 14.61
C GLN A 357 -7.89 0.72 14.04
N LYS A 358 -8.69 0.22 13.10
CA LYS A 358 -9.87 0.96 12.58
C LYS A 358 -10.97 1.05 13.64
N GLU A 359 -11.20 -0.02 14.39
CA GLU A 359 -12.20 -0.08 15.46
C GLU A 359 -11.83 0.86 16.60
N ILE A 360 -10.56 0.86 17.04
CA ILE A 360 -10.00 1.84 17.98
C ILE A 360 -10.23 3.26 17.47
N ASN A 361 -9.82 3.59 16.24
CA ASN A 361 -9.97 4.94 15.69
C ASN A 361 -11.46 5.37 15.59
N GLN A 362 -12.37 4.44 15.28
CA GLN A 362 -13.82 4.70 15.26
C GLN A 362 -14.39 4.93 16.67
N LEU A 363 -13.96 4.14 17.65
CA LEU A 363 -14.40 4.26 19.04
C LEU A 363 -13.86 5.53 19.70
N THR A 364 -12.58 5.86 19.53
CA THR A 364 -11.98 7.12 20.00
C THR A 364 -12.70 8.33 19.39
N GLY A 365 -12.91 8.33 18.08
CA GLY A 365 -13.66 9.42 17.43
C GLY A 365 -15.14 9.49 17.85
N LYS A 366 -15.76 8.37 18.24
CA LYS A 366 -17.12 8.35 18.80
C LYS A 366 -17.14 8.91 20.22
N LEU A 367 -16.18 8.50 21.05
CA LEU A 367 -16.01 8.93 22.43
C LEU A 367 -15.87 10.45 22.52
N ASP A 368 -14.92 11.02 21.78
CA ASP A 368 -14.68 12.47 21.68
C ASP A 368 -15.98 13.23 21.34
N ARG A 369 -16.66 12.86 20.25
CA ARG A 369 -17.95 13.44 19.86
C ARG A 369 -19.04 13.33 20.94
N THR A 370 -19.10 12.21 21.67
CA THR A 370 -20.05 12.07 22.79
C THR A 370 -19.64 12.87 24.02
N PHE A 371 -18.35 13.02 24.29
CA PHE A 371 -17.83 13.82 25.40
C PHE A 371 -18.10 15.31 25.16
N THR A 372 -17.75 15.86 23.99
CA THR A 372 -18.00 17.28 23.63
C THR A 372 -19.45 17.69 23.86
N VAL A 373 -20.42 16.87 23.39
CA VAL A 373 -21.85 17.16 23.56
C VAL A 373 -22.29 17.05 25.02
N THR A 374 -21.70 16.14 25.80
CA THR A 374 -22.02 15.93 27.22
C THR A 374 -21.46 17.06 28.08
N ASP A 375 -20.20 17.44 27.87
CA ASP A 375 -19.55 18.59 28.49
C ASP A 375 -20.34 19.89 28.25
N GLU A 376 -20.67 20.17 26.98
CA GLU A 376 -21.47 21.34 26.60
C GLU A 376 -22.83 21.41 27.33
N LEU A 377 -23.47 20.26 27.58
CA LEU A 377 -24.77 20.21 28.26
C LEU A 377 -24.62 20.40 29.77
N ILE A 378 -23.71 19.66 30.41
CA ILE A 378 -23.50 19.75 31.87
C ILE A 378 -22.97 21.15 32.23
N PHE A 379 -22.08 21.75 31.43
CA PHE A 379 -21.59 23.10 31.63
C PHE A 379 -22.70 24.18 31.56
N LYS A 380 -23.74 23.96 30.75
CA LYS A 380 -24.89 24.90 30.66
C LYS A 380 -25.80 24.85 31.88
N ASP A 381 -25.87 23.71 32.58
CA ASP A 381 -26.66 23.56 33.80
C ASP A 381 -25.85 23.79 35.09
N ALA A 382 -24.54 23.53 35.09
CA ALA A 382 -23.57 23.92 36.13
C ALA A 382 -23.49 25.46 36.35
N LYS A 383 -23.97 26.26 35.39
CA LYS A 383 -24.14 27.71 35.56
C LYS A 383 -25.30 28.08 36.48
N LYS A 384 -26.31 27.21 36.62
CA LYS A 384 -27.58 27.46 37.33
C LYS A 384 -27.63 26.82 38.73
N ASP A 385 -26.93 25.70 38.92
CA ASP A 385 -26.98 24.90 40.15
C ASP A 385 -25.56 24.59 40.67
N GLU A 386 -25.31 24.88 41.96
CA GLU A 386 -24.03 24.66 42.65
C GLU A 386 -23.77 23.17 43.00
N ALA A 387 -24.79 22.32 43.01
CA ALA A 387 -24.61 20.87 43.05
C ALA A 387 -24.06 20.35 41.71
N VAL A 388 -24.69 20.75 40.59
CA VAL A 388 -24.24 20.40 39.24
C VAL A 388 -22.85 21.00 38.95
N ARG A 389 -22.56 22.20 39.46
CA ARG A 389 -21.23 22.84 39.37
C ARG A 389 -20.12 22.03 40.04
N ARG A 390 -20.40 21.39 41.18
CA ARG A 390 -19.45 20.48 41.84
C ARG A 390 -19.31 19.18 41.08
N ALA A 391 -20.41 18.59 40.60
CA ALA A 391 -20.37 17.39 39.74
C ALA A 391 -19.56 17.63 38.45
N TYR A 392 -19.68 18.80 37.83
CA TYR A 392 -18.90 19.19 36.65
C TYR A 392 -17.38 19.24 36.92
N LYS A 393 -16.96 19.78 38.07
CA LYS A 393 -15.53 19.79 38.47
C LYS A 393 -14.98 18.37 38.67
N TYR A 394 -15.77 17.47 39.26
CA TYR A 394 -15.36 16.06 39.39
C TYR A 394 -15.28 15.37 38.02
N LEU A 395 -16.23 15.60 37.11
CA LEU A 395 -16.19 15.05 35.75
C LEU A 395 -14.95 15.51 34.97
N ALA A 396 -14.62 16.81 35.05
CA ALA A 396 -13.42 17.35 34.42
C ALA A 396 -12.13 16.71 34.97
N SER A 397 -12.01 16.58 36.29
CA SER A 397 -10.86 15.92 36.93
C SER A 397 -10.76 14.43 36.59
N VAL A 398 -11.87 13.70 36.50
CA VAL A 398 -11.88 12.30 36.04
C VAL A 398 -11.42 12.18 34.59
N HIS A 399 -11.85 13.10 33.71
CA HIS A 399 -11.41 13.11 32.31
C HIS A 399 -9.91 13.46 32.18
N GLU A 400 -9.43 14.44 32.95
CA GLU A 400 -8.01 14.83 33.00
C GLU A 400 -7.12 13.66 33.47
N ASN A 401 -7.48 13.01 34.59
CA ASN A 401 -6.78 11.83 35.09
C ASN A 401 -6.82 10.66 34.09
N SER A 402 -7.93 10.49 33.35
CA SER A 402 -8.07 9.46 32.33
C SER A 402 -7.16 9.71 31.12
N ASN A 403 -7.01 10.98 30.70
CA ASN A 403 -6.07 11.35 29.64
C ASN A 403 -4.60 11.15 30.07
N GLN A 404 -4.25 11.49 31.31
CA GLN A 404 -2.91 11.24 31.86
C GLN A 404 -2.59 9.73 31.89
N LEU A 405 -3.57 8.89 32.28
CA LEU A 405 -3.44 7.44 32.23
C LEU A 405 -3.27 6.92 30.79
N LEU A 406 -4.03 7.45 29.83
CA LEU A 406 -3.93 7.07 28.42
C LEU A 406 -2.52 7.38 27.88
N GLN A 407 -2.02 8.60 28.12
CA GLN A 407 -0.68 9.02 27.72
C GLN A 407 0.41 8.13 28.34
N ALA A 408 0.31 7.82 29.64
CA ALA A 408 1.28 6.95 30.31
C ALA A 408 1.31 5.53 29.72
N VAL A 409 0.17 5.00 29.26
CA VAL A 409 0.09 3.70 28.55
C VAL A 409 0.70 3.78 27.15
N GLU A 410 0.47 4.86 26.41
CA GLU A 410 1.08 5.08 25.09
C GLU A 410 2.61 5.24 25.17
N GLU A 411 3.11 6.01 26.14
CA GLU A 411 4.54 6.19 26.41
C GLU A 411 5.21 4.88 26.85
N THR A 412 4.59 4.13 27.77
CA THR A 412 5.03 2.78 28.14
C THR A 412 5.10 1.86 26.91
N GLY A 413 4.13 1.96 26.01
CA GLY A 413 4.12 1.23 24.73
C GLY A 413 5.23 1.63 23.76
N SER A 414 5.76 2.87 23.82
CA SER A 414 6.96 3.28 23.07
C SER A 414 8.23 2.71 23.67
N ILE A 415 8.41 2.88 24.98
CA ILE A 415 9.58 2.39 25.72
C ILE A 415 9.73 0.86 25.56
N LEU A 416 8.62 0.10 25.61
CA LEU A 416 8.64 -1.36 25.38
C LEU A 416 8.94 -1.81 23.94
N ARG A 417 8.93 -0.90 22.96
CA ARG A 417 9.43 -1.15 21.60
C ARG A 417 10.91 -0.78 21.51
N GLU A 418 11.26 0.42 21.95
CA GLU A 418 12.64 0.91 21.99
C GLU A 418 13.57 -0.01 22.79
N MET A 419 13.11 -0.56 23.92
CA MET A 419 13.83 -1.60 24.67
C MET A 419 14.13 -2.84 23.82
N ARG A 420 13.15 -3.35 23.05
CA ARG A 420 13.33 -4.54 22.22
C ARG A 420 14.24 -4.27 21.03
N ASP A 421 14.08 -3.11 20.39
CA ASP A 421 14.96 -2.70 19.29
C ASP A 421 16.42 -2.55 19.77
N LEU A 422 16.64 -2.20 21.04
CA LEU A 422 17.97 -2.17 21.68
C LEU A 422 18.45 -3.58 22.11
N GLU A 423 17.57 -4.45 22.60
CA GLU A 423 17.89 -5.86 22.90
C GLU A 423 18.35 -6.61 21.63
N ASP A 424 17.64 -6.44 20.51
CA ASP A 424 17.99 -7.01 19.20
C ASP A 424 19.35 -6.48 18.69
N GLN A 425 19.65 -5.19 18.91
CA GLN A 425 20.97 -4.61 18.60
C GLN A 425 22.09 -5.19 19.47
N ILE A 426 21.85 -5.37 20.77
CA ILE A 426 22.82 -5.99 21.70
C ILE A 426 23.11 -7.44 21.29
N GLU A 427 22.09 -8.22 20.92
CA GLU A 427 22.32 -9.58 20.42
C GLU A 427 23.09 -9.56 19.09
N GLN A 428 22.74 -8.65 18.16
CA GLN A 428 23.44 -8.56 16.87
C GLN A 428 24.93 -8.19 17.03
N GLU A 429 25.30 -7.26 17.92
CA GLU A 429 26.71 -6.96 18.20
C GLU A 429 27.43 -8.12 18.90
N SER A 430 26.77 -8.79 19.85
CA SER A 430 27.28 -9.99 20.53
C SER A 430 27.64 -11.10 19.54
N GLN A 431 26.75 -11.38 18.57
CA GLN A 431 26.96 -12.43 17.57
C GLN A 431 28.16 -12.17 16.64
N LYS A 432 28.61 -10.92 16.45
CA LYS A 432 29.74 -10.57 15.56
C LYS A 432 31.11 -11.02 16.08
N LYS A 433 31.23 -11.39 17.36
CA LYS A 433 32.49 -11.89 18.00
C LYS A 433 33.71 -10.99 17.80
N VAL A 434 33.49 -9.68 17.71
CA VAL A 434 34.52 -8.69 17.33
C VAL A 434 35.73 -8.73 18.29
N THR A 435 35.49 -8.85 19.59
CA THR A 435 36.54 -9.01 20.62
C THR A 435 37.42 -10.23 20.38
N ALA A 436 36.85 -11.43 20.25
CA ALA A 436 37.61 -12.66 20.01
C ALA A 436 38.40 -12.62 18.68
N ASN A 437 37.86 -11.96 17.65
CA ASN A 437 38.56 -11.74 16.39
C ASN A 437 39.75 -10.77 16.55
N LEU A 438 39.56 -9.65 17.27
CA LEU A 438 40.61 -8.68 17.58
C LEU A 438 41.70 -9.27 18.48
N GLU A 439 41.35 -10.10 19.46
CA GLU A 439 42.29 -10.84 20.31
C GLU A 439 43.18 -11.75 19.48
N ARG A 440 42.60 -12.53 18.55
CA ARG A 440 43.38 -13.40 17.66
C ARG A 440 44.31 -12.60 16.75
N ILE A 441 43.80 -11.56 16.06
CA ILE A 441 44.62 -10.68 15.20
C ILE A 441 45.76 -10.01 16.01
N THR A 442 45.50 -9.66 17.27
CA THR A 442 46.51 -9.10 18.18
C THR A 442 47.56 -10.14 18.60
N ALA A 443 47.18 -11.41 18.76
CA ALA A 443 48.12 -12.51 19.00
C ALA A 443 48.97 -12.80 17.76
N ASP A 444 48.33 -12.97 16.59
CA ASP A 444 48.95 -13.20 15.28
C ASP A 444 50.00 -12.09 14.99
N TYR A 445 49.64 -10.81 15.20
CA TYR A 445 50.53 -9.66 15.04
C TYR A 445 51.70 -9.65 16.04
N LYS A 446 51.48 -10.04 17.31
CA LYS A 446 52.56 -10.16 18.30
C LYS A 446 53.56 -11.25 17.91
N GLN A 447 53.08 -12.39 17.43
CA GLN A 447 53.93 -13.48 16.93
C GLN A 447 54.75 -13.02 15.71
N MET A 448 54.12 -12.46 14.68
CA MET A 448 54.85 -11.90 13.52
C MET A 448 55.91 -10.87 13.93
N LYS A 449 55.65 -10.05 14.95
CA LYS A 449 56.63 -9.07 15.45
C LYS A 449 57.82 -9.74 16.17
N GLN A 450 57.61 -10.85 16.88
CA GLN A 450 58.67 -11.65 17.49
C GLN A 450 59.51 -12.39 16.44
N GLU A 451 58.86 -13.00 15.45
CA GLU A 451 59.53 -13.69 14.33
C GLU A 451 60.40 -12.73 13.52
N ASN A 452 59.86 -11.56 13.13
CA ASN A 452 60.63 -10.52 12.44
C ASN A 452 61.80 -9.98 13.29
N ALA A 453 61.64 -9.84 14.61
CA ALA A 453 62.74 -9.44 15.49
C ALA A 453 63.84 -10.52 15.56
N THR A 454 63.46 -11.80 15.54
CA THR A 454 64.39 -12.94 15.53
C THR A 454 65.16 -13.02 14.21
N LEU A 455 64.47 -12.86 13.07
CA LEU A 455 65.10 -12.80 11.74
C LEU A 455 66.05 -11.60 11.61
N LEU A 456 65.67 -10.42 12.12
CA LEU A 456 66.56 -9.24 12.16
C LEU A 456 67.77 -9.41 13.10
N ALA A 457 67.66 -10.22 14.15
CA ALA A 457 68.81 -10.57 14.99
C ALA A 457 69.75 -11.56 14.27
N GLN A 458 69.21 -12.56 13.57
CA GLN A 458 70.00 -13.50 12.75
C GLN A 458 70.74 -12.77 11.61
N LEU A 459 70.07 -11.84 10.91
CA LEU A 459 70.66 -11.00 9.87
C LEU A 459 71.70 -9.97 10.36
N LYS A 460 71.84 -9.80 11.68
CA LYS A 460 72.88 -8.97 12.31
C LYS A 460 73.95 -9.79 13.05
N GLY A 461 73.84 -11.12 13.00
CA GLY A 461 74.85 -12.07 13.49
C GLY A 461 75.70 -12.67 12.36
N GLN A 462 75.59 -12.11 11.15
CA GLN A 462 76.41 -12.38 9.96
C GLN A 462 77.12 -11.08 9.55
#